data_AF-A0A354GJ05-F1
#
_entry.id   AF-A0A354GJ05-F1
#
_cell.length_a   1.000
_cell.length_b   1.000
_cell.length_c   1.000
_cell.angle_alpha   90.00
_cell.angle_beta   90.00
_cell.angle_gamma   90.00
#
_symmetry.space_group_name_H-M   'P 1'
#
loop_
_entity.id
_entity.type
_entity.pdbx_description
1 polymer ?
#
loop_
_entity_poly.entity_id
_entity_poly.type
_entity_poly.pdbx_seq_one_letter_code
_entity_poly.pdbx_strand_id
1 'polypeptide(L)'
;MVLSLFLWIRSFWGVFLLSVFAIAIAGILKFTNKSFQKSTLLFLGLQAILSSYYELGYVFTKQFERFGQINYSDTEIIAQNTFGPYWFWGILITMLNVYVVWKAIVLSFHYKKG
;
A
#
# COMPACT_ATOMS: atom_id res chain seq x y z
N MET A 1 -9.11 3.69 -2.50
CA MET A 1 -9.45 2.59 -3.42
C MET A 1 -10.44 2.98 -4.50
N VAL A 2 -11.57 3.63 -4.19
CA VAL A 2 -12.56 4.00 -5.23
C VAL A 2 -12.02 5.06 -6.20
N LEU A 3 -11.37 6.12 -5.69
CA LEU A 3 -10.79 7.16 -6.54
C LEU A 3 -9.69 6.62 -7.49
N SER A 4 -8.88 5.67 -7.03
CA SER A 4 -7.82 5.07 -7.84
C SER A 4 -8.36 4.24 -9.02
N LEU A 5 -9.58 3.68 -8.90
CA LEU A 5 -10.23 2.97 -10.02
C LEU A 5 -10.46 3.87 -11.23
N PHE A 6 -10.87 5.11 -10.99
CA PHE A 6 -11.19 6.05 -12.06
C PHE A 6 -9.95 6.73 -12.64
N LEU A 7 -8.96 7.02 -11.79
CA LEU A 7 -7.82 7.81 -12.23
C LEU A 7 -6.74 6.94 -12.89
N TRP A 8 -6.36 5.80 -12.28
CA TRP A 8 -5.11 5.11 -12.59
C TRP A 8 -5.30 3.76 -13.30
N ILE A 9 -6.48 3.13 -13.18
CA ILE A 9 -6.70 1.79 -13.69
C ILE A 9 -7.30 1.84 -15.09
N ARG A 10 -6.53 1.36 -16.08
CA ARG A 10 -6.94 1.30 -17.49
C ARG A 10 -7.31 -0.11 -17.96
N SER A 11 -7.19 -1.12 -17.10
CA SER A 11 -7.52 -2.52 -17.41
C SER A 11 -8.90 -2.89 -16.88
N PHE A 12 -9.73 -3.49 -17.73
CA PHE A 12 -11.05 -4.01 -17.35
C PHE A 12 -10.96 -4.95 -16.14
N TRP A 13 -10.02 -5.89 -16.15
CA TRP A 13 -9.80 -6.83 -15.06
C TRP A 13 -9.42 -6.14 -13.76
N GLY A 14 -8.56 -5.11 -13.85
CA GLY A 14 -8.18 -4.31 -12.68
C GLY A 14 -9.38 -3.61 -12.05
N VAL A 15 -10.23 -2.98 -12.88
CA VAL A 15 -11.44 -2.30 -12.39
C VAL A 15 -12.41 -3.29 -11.76
N PHE A 16 -12.67 -4.42 -12.43
CA PHE A 16 -13.60 -5.44 -11.95
C PHE A 16 -13.17 -6.01 -10.59
N LEU A 17 -11.94 -6.52 -10.49
CA LEU A 17 -11.42 -7.14 -9.27
C LEU A 17 -11.43 -6.16 -8.08
N LEU A 18 -10.92 -4.95 -8.27
CA LEU A 18 -10.86 -3.97 -7.20
C LEU A 18 -12.25 -3.45 -6.80
N SER A 19 -13.20 -3.39 -7.73
CA SER A 19 -14.60 -3.06 -7.39
C SER A 19 -15.21 -4.15 -6.51
N VAL A 20 -14.97 -5.43 -6.82
CA VAL A 20 -15.42 -6.55 -5.98
C VAL A 20 -14.82 -6.47 -4.58
N PHE A 21 -13.52 -6.18 -4.45
CA PHE A 21 -12.88 -5.98 -3.14
C PHE A 21 -13.48 -4.79 -2.37
N ALA A 22 -13.78 -3.67 -3.05
CA ALA A 22 -14.39 -2.51 -2.42
C ALA A 22 -15.77 -2.84 -1.84
N ILE A 23 -16.60 -3.54 -2.63
CA ILE A 23 -17.93 -3.98 -2.21
C ILE A 23 -17.82 -4.97 -1.05
N ALA A 24 -16.89 -5.93 -1.11
CA ALA A 24 -16.69 -6.91 -0.05
C ALA A 24 -16.32 -6.23 1.28
N ILE A 25 -15.33 -5.32 1.28
CA ILE A 25 -14.92 -4.58 2.48
C ILE A 25 -16.08 -3.73 3.02
N ALA A 26 -16.80 -3.02 2.14
CA ALA A 26 -17.97 -2.23 2.54
C ALA A 26 -19.09 -3.10 3.14
N GLY A 27 -19.30 -4.31 2.60
CA GLY A 27 -20.21 -5.31 3.14
C GLY A 27 -19.81 -5.72 4.56
N ILE A 28 -18.53 -6.07 4.76
CA ILE A 28 -18.00 -6.49 6.07
C ILE A 28 -18.18 -5.39 7.12
N LEU A 29 -18.00 -4.11 6.75
CA LEU A 29 -18.24 -2.99 7.66
C LEU A 29 -19.72 -2.83 8.07
N LYS A 30 -20.65 -3.27 7.23
CA LYS A 30 -22.10 -3.27 7.54
C LYS A 30 -22.54 -4.50 8.33
N PHE A 31 -21.76 -5.57 8.39
CA PHE A 31 -22.09 -6.76 9.17
C PHE A 31 -22.05 -6.48 10.68
N THR A 32 -23.07 -6.94 11.42
CA THR A 32 -23.18 -6.72 12.88
C THR A 32 -22.15 -7.51 13.68
N ASN A 33 -21.57 -8.58 13.11
CA ASN A 33 -20.63 -9.44 13.83
C ASN A 33 -19.26 -8.75 14.04
N LYS A 34 -19.09 -8.20 15.23
CA LYS A 34 -17.85 -7.52 15.66
C LYS A 34 -16.61 -8.41 15.65
N SER A 35 -16.76 -9.73 15.85
CA SER A 35 -15.62 -10.66 15.80
C SER A 35 -15.06 -10.75 14.38
N PHE A 36 -15.95 -10.92 13.39
CA PHE A 36 -15.56 -11.02 11.99
C PHE A 36 -14.94 -9.71 11.46
N GLN A 37 -15.45 -8.56 11.88
CA GLN A 37 -14.85 -7.26 11.58
C GLN A 37 -13.43 -7.13 12.14
N LYS A 38 -13.21 -7.53 13.40
CA LYS A 38 -11.89 -7.51 14.03
C LYS A 38 -10.91 -8.44 13.33
N SER A 39 -11.30 -9.67 13.01
CA SER A 39 -10.46 -10.62 12.28
C SER A 39 -10.09 -10.11 10.89
N THR A 40 -11.05 -9.54 10.15
CA THR A 40 -10.79 -8.96 8.83
C THR A 40 -9.83 -7.78 8.93
N LEU A 41 -10.02 -6.89 9.90
CA LEU A 41 -9.14 -5.74 10.12
C LEU A 41 -7.71 -6.18 10.46
N LEU A 42 -7.55 -7.18 11.33
CA LEU A 42 -6.25 -7.76 11.67
C LEU A 42 -5.57 -8.40 10.46
N PHE A 43 -6.33 -9.15 9.66
CA PHE A 43 -5.83 -9.77 8.43
C PHE A 43 -5.33 -8.71 7.44
N LEU A 44 -6.14 -7.70 7.13
CA LEU A 44 -5.76 -6.61 6.22
C LEU A 44 -4.57 -5.81 6.75
N GLY A 45 -4.51 -5.55 8.06
CA GLY A 45 -3.37 -4.88 8.69
C GLY A 45 -2.07 -5.67 8.57
N LEU A 46 -2.12 -6.99 8.79
CA LEU A 46 -0.97 -7.87 8.61
C LEU A 46 -0.50 -7.88 7.15
N GLN A 47 -1.43 -8.01 6.20
CA GLN A 47 -1.11 -7.95 4.76
C GLN A 47 -0.44 -6.63 4.38
N ALA A 48 -0.92 -5.50 4.91
CA ALA A 48 -0.32 -4.19 4.66
C ALA A 48 1.14 -4.13 5.17
N ILE A 49 1.41 -4.62 6.38
CA ILE A 49 2.77 -4.63 6.94
C ILE A 49 3.70 -5.54 6.12
N LEU A 50 3.25 -6.74 5.78
CA LEU A 50 4.03 -7.69 4.98
C LEU A 50 4.33 -7.15 3.57
N SER A 51 3.35 -6.51 2.94
CA SER A 51 3.52 -5.84 1.65
C SER A 51 4.55 -4.72 1.74
N SER A 52 4.44 -3.86 2.74
CA SER A 52 5.41 -2.79 2.98
C SER A 52 6.82 -3.33 3.19
N TYR A 53 6.97 -4.42 3.94
CA TYR A 53 8.27 -5.05 4.18
C TYR A 53 8.90 -5.57 2.88
N TYR A 54 8.12 -6.20 2.00
CA TYR A 54 8.61 -6.70 0.71
C TYR A 54 9.06 -5.56 -0.22
N GLU A 55 8.35 -4.44 -0.21
CA GLU A 55 8.69 -3.27 -1.04
C GLU A 55 9.96 -2.53 -0.59
N LEU A 56 10.43 -2.71 0.64
CA LEU A 56 11.63 -2.02 1.15
C LEU A 56 12.85 -2.25 0.26
N GLY A 57 13.09 -3.47 -0.21
CA GLY A 57 14.20 -3.75 -1.12
C GLY A 57 14.04 -3.05 -2.48
N TYR A 58 12.80 -2.97 -2.96
CA TYR A 58 12.50 -2.39 -4.27
C TYR A 58 12.68 -0.86 -4.29
N VAL A 59 12.25 -0.14 -3.25
CA VAL A 59 12.37 1.33 -3.22
C VAL A 59 13.83 1.83 -3.20
N PHE A 60 14.77 0.97 -2.77
CA PHE A 60 16.22 1.23 -2.82
C PHE A 60 16.92 0.56 -4.00
N THR A 61 16.18 -0.03 -4.93
CA THR A 61 16.73 -0.54 -6.18
C THR A 61 16.76 0.59 -7.20
N LYS A 62 17.87 0.79 -7.90
CA LYS A 62 17.96 1.79 -8.98
C LYS A 62 17.37 1.27 -10.29
N GLN A 63 17.79 0.08 -10.69
CA GLN A 63 17.40 -0.56 -11.94
C GLN A 63 17.34 -2.07 -11.74
N PHE A 64 16.53 -2.73 -12.54
CA PHE A 64 16.35 -4.19 -12.51
C PHE A 64 16.18 -4.72 -13.93
N GLU A 65 16.58 -5.97 -14.14
CA GLU A 65 16.38 -6.62 -15.43
C GLU A 65 15.01 -7.30 -15.47
N ARG A 66 14.24 -7.04 -16.54
CA ARG A 66 12.95 -7.68 -16.78
C ARG A 66 12.84 -7.99 -18.27
N PHE A 67 12.59 -9.26 -18.60
CA PHE A 67 12.51 -9.74 -19.98
C PHE A 67 13.74 -9.37 -20.84
N GLY A 68 14.95 -9.46 -20.27
CA GLY A 68 16.20 -9.12 -20.97
C GLY A 68 16.44 -7.62 -21.18
N GLN A 69 15.60 -6.76 -20.61
CA GLN A 69 15.74 -5.30 -20.69
C GLN A 69 15.99 -4.71 -19.30
N ILE A 70 16.93 -3.76 -19.22
CA ILE A 70 17.16 -2.97 -18.02
C ILE A 70 16.03 -1.95 -17.90
N ASN A 71 15.27 -2.04 -16.82
CA ASN A 71 14.21 -1.12 -16.45
C ASN A 71 14.60 -0.34 -15.19
N TYR A 72 14.14 0.89 -15.07
CA TYR A 72 14.34 1.71 -13.87
C TYR A 72 13.23 1.46 -12.85
N SER A 73 13.58 1.55 -11.57
CA SER A 73 12.59 1.53 -10.49
C SER A 73 11.77 2.82 -10.46
N ASP A 74 10.65 2.79 -9.75
CA ASP A 74 9.81 3.97 -9.58
C ASP A 74 10.56 5.11 -8.87
N THR A 75 11.43 4.81 -7.89
CA THR A 75 12.23 5.83 -7.19
C THR A 75 13.31 6.45 -8.07
N GLU A 76 13.87 5.69 -9.02
CA GLU A 76 14.78 6.23 -10.03
C GLU A 76 14.05 7.06 -11.09
N ILE A 77 12.86 6.62 -11.54
CA ILE A 77 12.02 7.41 -12.45
C ILE A 77 11.65 8.75 -11.80
N ILE A 78 11.29 8.76 -10.51
CA ILE A 78 11.04 10.00 -9.78
C ILE A 78 12.32 10.86 -9.75
N ALA A 79 13.47 10.29 -9.41
CA ALA A 79 14.74 11.01 -9.36
C ALA A 79 15.11 11.66 -10.70
N GLN A 80 14.82 10.99 -11.82
CA GLN A 80 15.08 11.53 -13.17
C GLN A 80 14.18 12.72 -13.55
N ASN A 81 12.97 12.78 -12.98
CA ASN A 81 11.97 13.81 -13.30
C ASN A 81 11.88 14.90 -12.22
N THR A 82 12.59 14.75 -11.10
CA THR A 82 12.52 15.65 -9.94
C THR A 82 13.92 15.92 -9.40
N PHE A 83 14.05 16.31 -8.13
CA PHE A 83 15.32 16.58 -7.49
C PHE A 83 15.77 15.40 -6.62
N GLY A 84 17.08 15.33 -6.40
CA GLY A 84 17.68 14.34 -5.52
C GLY A 84 17.80 12.93 -6.14
N PRO A 85 18.70 12.10 -5.60
CA PRO A 85 18.92 10.74 -6.08
C PRO A 85 17.81 9.76 -5.66
N TYR A 86 17.70 8.60 -6.30
CA TYR A 86 16.66 7.60 -6.00
C TYR A 86 16.61 7.17 -4.52
N TRP A 87 17.75 7.10 -3.83
CA TRP A 87 17.80 6.72 -2.41
C TRP A 87 17.14 7.77 -1.50
N PHE A 88 17.14 9.06 -1.88
CA PHE A 88 16.45 10.10 -1.13
C PHE A 88 14.95 9.84 -1.13
N TRP A 89 14.38 9.53 -2.30
CA TRP A 89 12.98 9.15 -2.46
C TRP A 89 12.66 7.83 -1.75
N GLY A 90 13.56 6.84 -1.82
CA GLY A 90 13.44 5.59 -1.06
C GLY A 90 13.33 5.82 0.46
N ILE A 91 14.18 6.69 1.03
CA ILE A 91 14.09 7.09 2.45
C ILE A 91 12.75 7.78 2.74
N LEU A 92 12.37 8.75 1.91
CA LEU A 92 11.13 9.52 2.12
C LEU A 92 9.89 8.60 2.15
N ILE A 93 9.76 7.71 1.16
CA ILE A 93 8.64 6.77 1.07
C ILE A 93 8.65 5.80 2.27
N THR A 94 9.83 5.30 2.64
CA THR A 94 9.99 4.40 3.78
C THR A 94 9.57 5.09 5.08
N MET A 95 10.00 6.33 5.30
CA MET A 95 9.61 7.12 6.48
C MET A 95 8.10 7.36 6.53
N LEU A 96 7.47 7.68 5.40
CA LEU A 96 6.01 7.83 5.33
C LEU A 96 5.29 6.51 5.65
N ASN A 97 5.78 5.38 5.15
CA ASN A 97 5.22 4.07 5.44
C ASN A 97 5.29 3.74 6.94
N VAL A 98 6.48 3.90 7.54
CA VAL A 98 6.69 3.72 8.98
C VAL A 98 5.78 4.65 9.79
N TYR A 99 5.64 5.91 9.39
CA TYR A 99 4.76 6.87 10.05
C TYR A 99 3.29 6.42 10.03
N VAL A 100 2.79 5.97 8.89
CA VAL A 100 1.40 5.49 8.75
C VAL A 100 1.16 4.27 9.63
N VAL A 101 2.07 3.28 9.59
CA VAL A 101 1.99 2.07 10.42
C VAL A 101 2.04 2.44 11.91
N TRP A 102 2.97 3.30 12.31
CA TRP A 102 3.07 3.79 13.68
C TRP A 102 1.78 4.46 14.16
N LYS A 103 1.23 5.37 13.36
CA LYS A 103 -0.03 6.06 13.69
C LYS A 103 -1.20 5.09 13.79
N ALA A 104 -1.28 4.10 12.91
CA ALA A 104 -2.31 3.07 12.96
C ALA A 104 -2.23 2.26 14.27
N ILE A 105 -1.03 1.87 14.70
CA ILE A 105 -0.80 1.16 15.96
C ILE A 105 -1.20 2.03 17.15
N VAL A 106 -0.72 3.27 17.22
CA VAL A 106 -1.04 4.21 18.31
C VAL A 106 -2.55 4.43 18.43
N LEU A 107 -3.24 4.63 17.31
CA LEU A 107 -4.69 4.83 17.30
C LEU A 107 -5.44 3.60 17.84
N SER A 108 -4.98 2.39 17.48
CA SER A 108 -5.59 1.14 17.97
C SER A 108 -5.45 0.98 19.49
N PHE A 109 -4.32 1.40 20.06
CA PHE A 109 -4.12 1.39 21.51
C PHE A 109 -4.95 2.45 22.23
N HIS A 110 -5.11 3.64 21.62
CA HIS A 110 -5.93 4.70 22.19
C HIS A 110 -7.40 4.29 22.26
N TYR A 111 -7.91 3.62 21.22
CA TYR A 111 -9.29 3.12 21.17
C TYR A 111 -9.58 1.99 22.17
N LYS A 112 -8.55 1.31 22.69
CA LYS A 112 -8.70 0.26 23.72
C LYS A 112 -8.87 0.82 25.14
N LYS A 113 -8.63 2.12 25.34
CA LYS A 113 -8.66 2.79 26.65
C LYS A 113 -9.94 3.60 26.94
N GLY A 114 -10.83 3.78 25.95
CA GLY A 114 -12.14 4.42 26.10
C GLY A 114 -13.26 3.41 25.91
#